data_AF-A0A1V4DQF2-F1
#
_entry.id   AF-A0A1V4DQF2-F1
#
_cell.length_a   1.000
_cell.length_b   1.000
_cell.length_c   1.000
_cell.angle_alpha   90.00
_cell.angle_beta   90.00
_cell.angle_gamma   90.00
#
_symmetry.space_group_name_H-M   'P 1'
#
loop_
_entity.id
_entity.type
_entity.pdbx_description
1 polymer ?
#
loop_
_entity_poly.entity_id
_entity_poly.type
_entity_poly.pdbx_seq_one_letter_code
_entity_poly.pdbx_strand_id
1 'polypeptide(L)' 'MNWSWSGSPSITQLWGGVKSGSGASVSVRNESWNGMLAAGGTTTFGFVANGSAETPTLTCSAS' A
#
# COMPACT_ATOMS: atom_id res chain seq x y z
N MET A 1 4.47 3.45 1.12
CA MET A 1 4.33 3.35 -0.34
C MET A 1 3.09 4.09 -0.81
N ASN A 2 3.13 4.67 -2.00
CA ASN A 2 1.99 5.29 -2.67
C ASN A 2 1.94 4.87 -4.13
N TRP A 3 0.72 4.73 -4.67
CA TRP A 3 0.48 4.48 -6.09
C TRP A 3 -0.89 4.99 -6.51
N SER A 4 -1.05 5.16 -7.83
CA SER A 4 -2.32 5.48 -8.46
C SER A 4 -2.77 4.32 -9.35
N TRP A 5 -4.03 3.91 -9.21
CA TRP A 5 -4.70 3.04 -10.18
C TRP A 5 -5.24 3.86 -11.36
N SER A 6 -5.30 3.27 -12.56
CA SER A 6 -5.88 3.97 -13.72
C SER A 6 -7.42 3.90 -13.70
N GLY A 7 -7.98 2.89 -13.03
CA GLY A 7 -9.41 2.80 -12.71
C GLY A 7 -9.79 3.26 -11.30
N SER A 8 -10.95 2.81 -10.84
CA SER A 8 -11.42 2.96 -9.44
C SER A 8 -11.48 1.63 -8.68
N PRO A 9 -10.38 0.86 -8.53
CA PRO A 9 -10.43 -0.35 -7.71
C PRO A 9 -10.63 0.00 -6.24
N SER A 10 -11.20 -0.94 -5.50
CA SER A 10 -11.46 -0.80 -4.06
C SER A 10 -10.73 -1.89 -3.28
N ILE A 11 -9.84 -1.49 -2.38
CA ILE A 11 -9.21 -2.42 -1.42
C ILE A 11 -10.26 -2.86 -0.42
N THR A 12 -10.52 -4.16 -0.36
CA THR A 12 -11.45 -4.79 0.59
C THR A 12 -10.76 -5.32 1.83
N GLN A 13 -9.51 -5.78 1.69
CA GLN A 13 -8.73 -6.29 2.82
C GLN A 13 -7.28 -5.87 2.66
N LEU A 14 -6.64 -5.53 3.79
CA LEU A 14 -5.22 -5.21 3.84
C LEU A 14 -4.63 -5.73 5.15
N TRP A 15 -3.40 -6.24 5.09
CA TRP A 15 -2.66 -6.76 6.24
C TRP A 15 -1.17 -6.38 6.14
N GLY A 16 -0.50 -6.32 7.30
CA GLY A 16 0.91 -5.94 7.37
C GLY A 16 1.17 -4.46 7.09
N GLY A 17 0.12 -3.63 6.99
CA GLY A 17 0.19 -2.19 6.80
C GLY A 17 -1.14 -1.52 7.14
N VAL A 18 -1.18 -0.20 7.05
CA VAL A 18 -2.39 0.63 7.16
C VAL A 18 -2.60 1.32 5.82
N LYS A 19 -3.77 1.11 5.22
CA LYS A 19 -4.21 1.89 4.05
C LYS A 19 -4.50 3.33 4.50
N SER A 20 -3.90 4.30 3.83
CA SER A 20 -4.34 5.70 3.86
C SER A 20 -4.57 6.19 2.43
N GLY A 21 -5.67 6.90 2.16
CA GLY A 21 -5.98 7.42 0.83
C GLY A 21 -7.38 7.02 0.36
N SER A 22 -7.83 7.72 -0.68
CA SER A 22 -9.20 7.66 -1.19
C SER A 22 -9.21 7.62 -2.72
N GLY A 23 -10.15 6.88 -3.30
CA GLY A 23 -10.32 6.78 -4.75
C GLY A 23 -9.16 6.00 -5.42
N ALA A 24 -8.69 6.52 -6.55
CA ALA A 24 -7.62 5.92 -7.34
C ALA A 24 -6.22 6.05 -6.70
N SER A 25 -6.04 6.96 -5.74
CA SER A 25 -4.77 7.17 -5.04
C SER A 25 -4.71 6.35 -3.76
N VAL A 26 -3.90 5.30 -3.77
CA VAL A 26 -3.68 4.43 -2.61
C VAL A 26 -2.33 4.76 -2.00
N SER A 27 -2.30 4.95 -0.68
CA SER A 27 -1.07 4.88 0.09
C SER A 27 -1.19 3.79 1.14
N VAL A 28 -0.11 3.04 1.33
CA VAL A 28 0.01 2.08 2.41
C VAL A 28 1.20 2.49 3.25
N ARG A 29 0.97 2.67 4.55
CA ARG A 29 2.01 2.89 5.53
C ARG A 29 2.22 1.62 6.34
N ASN A 30 3.41 1.48 6.91
CA ASN A 30 3.68 0.44 7.88
C ASN A 30 2.76 0.63 9.09
N GLU A 31 2.35 -0.49 9.66
CA GLU A 31 1.63 -0.52 10.94
C GLU A 31 2.51 0.00 12.07
N SER A 32 1.89 0.54 13.11
CA SER A 32 2.59 1.11 14.27
C SER A 32 3.55 0.11 14.94
N TRP A 33 3.24 -1.19 14.87
CA TRP A 33 4.04 -2.27 15.45
C TRP A 33 5.13 -2.83 14.51
N ASN A 34 5.09 -2.53 13.20
CA ASN A 34 6.13 -2.92 12.24
C ASN A 34 6.87 -1.72 11.60
N GLY A 35 6.63 -0.50 12.11
CA GLY A 35 7.17 0.75 11.57
C GLY A 35 8.65 0.98 11.84
N MET A 36 9.24 0.35 12.87
CA MET A 36 10.68 0.42 13.14
C MET A 36 11.42 -0.73 12.44
N LEU A 37 11.63 -0.58 11.13
CA LEU A 37 12.62 -1.38 10.43
C LEU A 37 14.01 -0.79 10.67
N ALA A 38 14.95 -1.62 11.10
CA ALA A 38 16.37 -1.25 11.12
C ALA A 38 16.85 -0.88 9.70
N ALA A 39 17.97 -0.14 9.60
CA ALA A 39 18.56 0.15 8.29
C ALA A 39 18.82 -1.14 7.50
N GLY A 40 18.29 -1.23 6.28
CA GLY A 40 18.34 -2.45 5.45
C GLY A 40 17.27 -3.50 5.78
N GLY A 41 16.40 -3.25 6.76
CA GLY A 41 15.26 -4.09 7.07
C GLY A 41 14.19 -4.02 5.98
N THR A 42 13.59 -5.16 5.68
CA THR A 42 12.46 -5.26 4.75
C THR A 42 11.20 -5.66 5.51
N THR A 43 10.06 -5.11 5.08
CA THR A 43 8.73 -5.56 5.52
C THR A 43 7.92 -5.94 4.30
N THR A 44 6.91 -6.76 4.50
CA THR A 44 5.99 -7.20 3.46
C THR A 44 4.58 -6.92 3.92
N PHE A 45 3.80 -6.30 3.05
CA PHE A 45 2.37 -6.13 3.25
C PHE A 45 1.62 -6.77 2.08
N GLY A 46 0.35 -7.07 2.28
CA GLY A 46 -0.51 -7.61 1.23
C GLY A 46 -1.90 -6.99 1.31
N PHE A 47 -2.61 -7.05 0.18
CA PHE A 47 -3.97 -6.54 0.08
C PHE A 47 -4.77 -7.35 -0.92
N VAL A 48 -6.09 -7.32 -0.76
CA VAL A 48 -7.08 -7.80 -1.73
C VAL A 48 -7.86 -6.58 -2.21
N ALA A 49 -7.98 -6.44 -3.53
CA ALA A 49 -8.74 -5.37 -4.15
C ALA A 49 -9.69 -5.94 -5.20
N ASN A 50 -10.86 -5.31 -5.32
CA ASN A 50 -11.80 -5.55 -6.41
C ASN A 50 -11.58 -4.51 -7.51
N GLY A 51 -11.43 -4.98 -8.75
CA GLY A 51 -11.30 -4.13 -9.93
C GLY A 51 -10.57 -4.84 -11.08
N SER A 52 -10.30 -4.09 -12.15
CA SER A 52 -9.48 -4.54 -13.26
C SER A 52 -8.05 -4.82 -12.80
N ALA A 53 -7.49 -5.95 -13.23
CA ALA A 53 -6.09 -6.25 -12.97
C ALA A 53 -5.20 -5.25 -13.73
N GLU A 54 -4.46 -4.45 -12.98
CA GLU A 54 -3.52 -3.47 -13.52
C GLU A 54 -2.24 -3.48 -12.70
N THR A 55 -1.12 -3.14 -13.34
CA THR A 55 0.19 -3.06 -12.68
C THR A 55 0.47 -1.58 -12.35
N PRO A 56 0.11 -1.08 -11.15
CA PRO A 56 0.39 0.30 -10.79
C PRO A 56 1.89 0.52 -10.61
N THR A 57 2.36 1.72 -10.95
CA THR A 57 3.71 2.15 -10.57
C THR A 57 3.73 2.47 -9.09
N LEU A 58 4.54 1.72 -8.34
CA LEU A 58 4.69 1.90 -6.89
C LEU A 58 5.84 2.87 -6.60
N THR A 59 5.58 3.87 -5.78
CA THR A 59 6.62 4.73 -5.21
C THR A 59 6.78 4.41 -3.72
N CYS A 60 8.03 4.15 -3.31
CA CYS A 60 8.40 3.99 -1.92
C CYS A 60 8.94 5.33 -1.40
N SER A 61 8.30 5.89 -0.38
CA SER A 61 8.83 7.02 0.38
C SER A 61 9.03 6.59 1.82
N ALA A 62 10.24 6.80 2.34
CA ALA A 62 10.55 6.74 3.76
C ALA A 62 10.34 8.14 4.33
N SER A 63 9.35 8.31 5.19
CA SER A 63 9.05 9.56 5.88
C SER A 63 8.83 9.29 7.35
#